data_AF-A0A4Y1NJ45-F1
#
_entry.id   AF-A0A4Y1NJ45-F1
#
_cell.length_a   1.000
_cell.length_b   1.000
_cell.length_c   1.000
_cell.angle_alpha   90.00
_cell.angle_beta   90.00
_cell.angle_gamma   90.00
#
_symmetry.space_group_name_H-M   'P 1'
#
loop_
_entity.id
_entity.type
_entity.pdbx_description
1 polymer ?
#
loop_
_entity_poly.entity_id
_entity_poly.type
_entity_poly.pdbx_seq_one_letter_code
_entity_poly.pdbx_strand_id
1 'polypeptide(L)'
;AGDTASADGKTSVDLPSGEKVLVSKEKNKDGKYELMATVDNLELKGTSDKNDGSGTLEGVKDDKSKVKLTVSEDLSETKLETLKEDGTPVSRKTTSKDKSVIEEKFNEKGELTDKITTRTNGTKLELAEITQEGKAKVKETLKHLTLEGTLADKKIKLEVKEGSVTLTKEIDENGKVTVSVNDTSSATSKKTGAWDENTSTLTITSNSKKTKDLVFLADGTITLQSYNSNGDKLEGQAEEVKTLDDLK
;
A
#
# COMPACT_ATOMS: atom_id res chain seq x y z
N ALA A 1 -1.92 20.65 16.37
CA ALA A 1 -1.03 19.94 17.29
C ALA A 1 -0.25 20.99 18.06
N GLY A 2 -0.14 20.83 19.38
CA GLY A 2 0.42 21.85 20.28
C GLY A 2 1.95 21.91 20.14
N ASP A 3 2.44 23.12 19.91
CA ASP A 3 3.86 23.43 19.80
C ASP A 3 4.47 23.40 21.22
N THR A 4 5.20 22.34 21.56
CA THR A 4 5.91 22.25 22.84
C THR A 4 7.36 22.65 22.63
N ALA A 5 7.70 23.88 23.01
CA ALA A 5 9.07 24.39 22.99
C ALA A 5 9.97 23.55 23.91
N SER A 6 11.03 22.96 23.36
CA SER A 6 12.12 22.37 24.16
C SER A 6 13.01 23.50 24.69
N ALA A 7 13.61 23.26 25.86
CA ALA A 7 14.44 24.21 26.62
C ALA A 7 15.67 24.76 25.85
N ASP A 8 16.00 24.18 24.69
CA ASP A 8 17.19 24.52 23.88
C ASP A 8 16.93 25.49 22.71
N GLY A 9 15.79 26.18 22.70
CA GLY A 9 15.51 27.17 21.64
C GLY A 9 15.22 26.54 20.28
N LYS A 10 14.67 25.33 20.25
CA LYS A 10 14.22 24.63 19.03
C LYS A 10 12.73 24.31 19.10
N THR A 11 12.07 24.39 17.96
CA THR A 11 10.67 24.00 17.75
C THR A 11 10.62 22.54 17.31
N SER A 12 9.67 21.76 17.82
CA SER A 12 9.52 20.34 17.46
C SER A 12 8.30 20.17 16.57
N VAL A 13 8.48 19.52 15.42
CA VAL A 13 7.40 19.24 14.46
C VAL A 13 7.25 17.73 14.30
N ASP A 14 6.04 17.22 14.54
CA ASP A 14 5.71 15.81 14.33
C ASP A 14 5.54 15.52 12.84
N LEU A 15 6.10 14.40 12.39
CA LEU A 15 6.08 13.99 10.99
C LEU A 15 5.10 12.83 10.74
N PRO A 16 4.56 12.69 9.50
CA PRO A 16 3.76 11.55 9.08
C PRO A 16 4.36 10.17 9.41
N SER A 17 5.67 10.02 9.31
CA SER A 17 6.40 8.78 9.62
C SER A 17 6.47 8.44 11.11
N GLY A 18 6.09 9.37 11.99
CA GLY A 18 6.07 9.21 13.45
C GLY A 18 7.29 9.81 14.16
N GLU A 19 8.37 10.09 13.44
CA GLU A 19 9.52 10.82 13.97
C GLU A 19 9.21 12.32 14.14
N LYS A 20 10.15 13.02 14.77
CA LYS A 20 10.09 14.46 14.95
C LYS A 20 11.28 15.13 14.29
N VAL A 21 11.04 16.30 13.71
CA VAL A 21 12.10 17.21 13.29
C VAL A 21 12.18 18.39 14.26
N LEU A 22 13.39 18.69 14.70
CA LEU A 22 13.72 19.85 15.49
C LEU A 22 14.21 20.96 14.57
N VAL A 23 13.63 22.14 14.69
CA VAL A 23 13.90 23.32 13.87
C VAL A 23 14.51 24.42 14.74
N SER A 24 15.58 25.08 14.29
CA SER A 24 16.12 26.24 14.99
C SER A 24 15.11 27.38 15.04
N LYS A 25 15.09 28.16 16.14
CA LYS A 25 14.28 29.38 16.23
C LYS A 25 14.77 30.49 15.30
N GLU A 26 16.08 30.57 15.10
CA GLU A 26 16.74 31.62 14.32
C GLU A 26 17.43 31.04 13.10
N LYS A 27 17.64 31.90 12.11
CA LYS A 27 18.43 31.60 10.92
C LYS A 27 19.92 31.58 11.26
N ASN A 28 20.64 30.66 10.64
CA ASN A 28 22.09 30.59 10.68
C ASN A 28 22.72 31.76 9.89
N LYS A 29 24.05 31.81 9.85
CA LYS A 29 24.82 32.82 9.12
C LYS A 29 24.50 32.91 7.61
N ASP A 30 23.97 31.82 7.04
CA ASP A 30 23.61 31.71 5.63
C ASP A 30 22.12 32.04 5.39
N GLY A 31 21.40 32.49 6.43
CA GLY A 31 20.01 32.90 6.34
C GLY A 31 18.99 31.74 6.34
N LYS A 32 19.39 30.55 6.79
CA LYS A 32 18.57 29.32 6.80
C LYS A 32 18.32 28.78 8.19
N TYR A 33 17.22 28.08 8.40
CA TYR A 33 16.93 27.34 9.63
C TYR A 33 17.68 26.01 9.64
N GLU A 34 18.20 25.61 10.80
CA GLU A 34 18.82 24.31 11.03
C GLU A 34 17.75 23.27 11.35
N LEU A 35 17.85 22.10 10.74
CA LEU A 35 16.97 20.95 10.95
C LEU A 35 17.75 19.79 11.56
N MET A 36 17.15 19.10 12.53
CA MET A 36 17.72 17.92 13.15
C MET A 36 16.64 16.88 13.43
N ALA A 37 16.89 15.62 13.07
CA ALA A 37 16.01 14.50 13.40
C ALA A 37 16.85 13.30 13.83
N THR A 38 16.24 12.38 14.58
CA THR A 38 16.87 11.09 14.89
C THR A 38 15.99 9.99 14.34
N VAL A 39 16.57 9.14 13.50
CA VAL A 39 15.90 7.99 12.86
C VAL A 39 16.73 6.76 13.14
N ASP A 40 16.17 5.73 13.77
CA ASP A 40 16.87 4.48 14.13
C ASP A 40 18.24 4.69 14.81
N ASN A 41 18.30 5.62 15.78
CA ASN A 41 19.51 6.04 16.49
C ASN A 41 20.58 6.77 15.63
N LEU A 42 20.27 7.12 14.38
CA LEU A 42 21.10 7.95 13.54
C LEU A 42 20.62 9.40 13.58
N GLU A 43 21.52 10.33 13.91
CA GLU A 43 21.26 11.76 13.83
C GLU A 43 21.36 12.23 12.37
N LEU A 44 20.29 12.87 11.89
CA LEU A 44 20.22 13.51 10.58
C LEU A 44 20.20 15.02 10.76
N LYS A 45 20.96 15.74 9.92
CA LYS A 45 21.05 17.21 9.93
C LYS A 45 20.77 17.79 8.56
N GLY A 46 20.22 18.99 8.54
CA GLY A 46 19.93 19.70 7.30
C GLY A 46 19.70 21.18 7.54
N THR A 47 19.48 21.93 6.45
CA THR A 47 19.06 23.34 6.54
C THR A 47 17.86 23.58 5.62
N SER A 48 17.02 24.55 5.96
CA SER A 48 15.83 24.92 5.19
C SER A 48 15.62 26.42 5.17
N ASP A 49 15.03 26.93 4.09
CA ASP A 49 14.60 28.32 4.02
C ASP A 49 13.35 28.59 4.89
N LYS A 50 12.61 27.53 5.21
CA LYS A 50 11.38 27.54 6.02
C LYS A 50 11.64 27.06 7.44
N ASN A 51 10.80 27.51 8.38
CA ASN A 51 10.85 27.14 9.80
C ASN A 51 9.74 26.16 10.20
N ASP A 52 9.04 25.57 9.23
CA ASP A 52 7.90 24.67 9.43
C ASP A 52 8.31 23.20 9.61
N GLY A 53 9.61 22.89 9.50
CA GLY A 53 10.14 21.53 9.57
C GLY A 53 10.28 20.84 8.21
N SER A 54 9.81 21.46 7.12
CA SER A 54 10.03 20.95 5.77
C SER A 54 11.48 21.12 5.32
N GLY A 55 11.97 20.20 4.48
CA GLY A 55 13.33 20.23 3.98
C GLY A 55 13.96 18.86 3.84
N THR A 56 15.28 18.85 3.69
CA THR A 56 16.08 17.63 3.56
C THR A 56 17.07 17.54 4.71
N LEU A 57 17.15 16.37 5.35
CA LEU A 57 18.12 16.03 6.37
C LEU A 57 18.92 14.81 5.93
N GLU A 58 20.22 14.83 6.19
CA GLU A 58 21.15 13.77 5.79
C GLU A 58 22.00 13.30 6.98
N GLY A 59 22.39 12.03 6.94
CA GLY A 59 23.30 11.41 7.90
C GLY A 59 24.05 10.26 7.25
N VAL A 60 25.12 9.80 7.90
CA VAL A 60 25.99 8.72 7.41
C VAL A 60 26.11 7.68 8.51
N LYS A 61 25.84 6.41 8.19
CA LYS A 61 26.01 5.27 9.09
C LYS A 61 27.49 4.89 9.23
N ASP A 62 27.79 4.06 10.21
CA ASP A 62 29.16 3.56 10.43
C ASP A 62 29.71 2.74 9.25
N ASP A 63 28.84 2.09 8.48
CA ASP A 63 29.18 1.36 7.25
C ASP A 63 29.33 2.27 6.02
N LYS A 64 29.29 3.59 6.23
CA LYS A 64 29.32 4.67 5.21
C LYS A 64 28.09 4.76 4.31
N SER A 65 27.05 3.96 4.54
CA SER A 65 25.77 4.16 3.89
C SER A 65 25.20 5.52 4.28
N LYS A 66 24.59 6.20 3.32
CA LYS A 66 23.95 7.50 3.52
C LYS A 66 22.47 7.32 3.83
N VAL A 67 21.93 8.12 4.73
CA VAL A 67 20.50 8.18 5.02
C VAL A 67 20.02 9.58 4.71
N LYS A 68 18.92 9.68 3.97
CA LYS A 68 18.31 10.94 3.57
C LYS A 68 16.83 10.94 3.96
N LEU A 69 16.43 11.88 4.80
CA LEU A 69 15.04 12.16 5.13
C LEU A 69 14.61 13.42 4.39
N THR A 70 13.57 13.31 3.57
CA THR A 70 12.93 14.46 2.91
C THR A 70 11.55 14.64 3.50
N VAL A 71 11.25 15.86 3.95
CA VAL A 71 9.94 16.28 4.46
C VAL A 71 9.35 17.26 3.45
N SER A 72 8.19 16.91 2.90
CA SER A 72 7.44 17.75 1.95
C SER A 72 7.09 19.13 2.52
N GLU A 73 6.94 20.12 1.64
CA GLU A 73 6.68 21.51 2.03
C GLU A 73 5.36 21.71 2.80
N ASP A 74 4.35 20.91 2.50
CA ASP A 74 3.05 20.96 3.16
C ASP A 74 2.94 19.96 4.33
N LEU A 75 4.07 19.31 4.67
CA LEU A 75 4.20 18.29 5.70
C LEU A 75 3.25 17.09 5.49
N SER A 76 2.80 16.87 4.25
CA SER A 76 1.86 15.81 3.91
C SER A 76 2.54 14.45 3.69
N GLU A 77 3.85 14.46 3.52
CA GLU A 77 4.64 13.28 3.18
C GLU A 77 6.07 13.39 3.73
N THR A 78 6.59 12.26 4.15
CA THR A 78 8.02 12.04 4.43
C THR A 78 8.56 10.91 3.59
N LYS A 79 9.82 11.06 3.14
CA LYS A 79 10.55 10.05 2.37
C LYS A 79 11.90 9.80 3.02
N LEU A 80 12.09 8.59 3.54
CA LEU A 80 13.34 8.13 4.13
C LEU A 80 14.04 7.19 3.15
N GLU A 81 15.25 7.53 2.73
CA GLU A 81 16.07 6.76 1.79
C GLU A 81 17.35 6.29 2.48
N THR A 82 17.69 5.00 2.31
CA THR A 82 19.03 4.49 2.58
C THR A 82 19.74 4.30 1.24
N LEU A 83 20.95 4.83 1.13
CA LEU A 83 21.76 4.84 -0.07
C LEU A 83 23.14 4.24 0.27
N LYS A 84 23.79 3.60 -0.70
CA LYS A 84 25.20 3.25 -0.63
C LYS A 84 26.08 4.52 -0.57
N GLU A 85 27.36 4.36 -0.26
CA GLU A 85 28.34 5.46 -0.25
C GLU A 85 28.35 6.23 -1.59
N ASP A 86 28.22 5.52 -2.71
CA ASP A 86 28.17 6.07 -4.08
C ASP A 86 26.84 6.74 -4.45
N GLY A 87 25.83 6.68 -3.58
CA GLY A 87 24.50 7.24 -3.80
C GLY A 87 23.49 6.28 -4.45
N THR A 88 23.86 5.04 -4.74
CA THR A 88 22.91 4.03 -5.23
C THR A 88 21.86 3.73 -4.16
N PRO A 89 20.55 3.73 -4.48
CA PRO A 89 19.52 3.43 -3.49
C PRO A 89 19.59 1.97 -3.03
N VAL A 90 19.33 1.75 -1.74
CA VAL A 90 19.20 0.43 -1.12
C VAL A 90 17.75 0.19 -0.71
N SER A 91 17.14 1.20 -0.06
CA SER A 91 15.74 1.17 0.32
C SER A 91 15.14 2.58 0.36
N ARG A 92 13.82 2.63 0.23
CA ARG A 92 13.04 3.84 0.42
C ARG A 92 11.76 3.52 1.18
N LYS A 93 11.42 4.36 2.15
CA LYS A 93 10.14 4.35 2.84
C LYS A 93 9.48 5.71 2.69
N THR A 94 8.34 5.74 2.02
CA THR A 94 7.48 6.92 1.92
C THR A 94 6.31 6.74 2.88
N THR A 95 6.04 7.74 3.71
CA THR A 95 4.87 7.76 4.60
C THR A 95 4.07 9.03 4.33
N SER A 96 2.81 8.85 3.99
CA SER A 96 1.88 9.95 3.72
C SER A 96 1.09 10.30 4.98
N LYS A 97 0.49 11.49 5.00
CA LYS A 97 -0.26 12.04 6.14
C LYS A 97 -1.49 11.24 6.53
N ASP A 98 -2.07 10.52 5.58
CA ASP A 98 -3.15 9.56 5.82
C ASP A 98 -2.66 8.26 6.50
N LYS A 99 -1.34 8.15 6.72
CA LYS A 99 -0.60 7.03 7.31
C LYS A 99 -0.47 5.82 6.41
N SER A 100 -0.76 5.95 5.12
CA SER A 100 -0.33 4.94 4.15
C SER A 100 1.19 4.96 4.02
N VAL A 101 1.76 3.78 3.76
CA VAL A 101 3.21 3.58 3.69
C VAL A 101 3.55 2.82 2.41
N ILE A 102 4.57 3.29 1.71
CA ILE A 102 5.20 2.57 0.60
C ILE A 102 6.65 2.28 0.97
N GLU A 103 7.02 1.01 0.94
CA GLU A 103 8.39 0.54 1.16
C GLU A 103 8.93 -0.07 -0.13
N GLU A 104 10.10 0.37 -0.55
CA GLU A 104 10.78 -0.06 -1.78
C GLU A 104 12.17 -0.59 -1.45
N LYS A 105 12.57 -1.68 -2.11
CA LYS A 105 13.93 -2.23 -2.07
C LYS A 105 14.54 -2.21 -3.45
N PHE A 106 15.86 -2.02 -3.50
CA PHE A 106 16.60 -1.87 -4.74
C PHE A 106 17.76 -2.87 -4.78
N ASN A 107 18.07 -3.38 -5.98
CA ASN A 107 19.23 -4.24 -6.19
C ASN A 107 20.54 -3.44 -6.23
N GLU A 108 21.65 -4.14 -6.49
CA GLU A 108 22.97 -3.52 -6.50
C GLU A 108 23.15 -2.42 -7.56
N LYS A 109 22.33 -2.44 -8.62
CA LYS A 109 22.31 -1.45 -9.71
C LYS A 109 21.33 -0.29 -9.45
N GLY A 110 20.63 -0.32 -8.32
CA GLY A 110 19.61 0.67 -7.97
C GLY A 110 18.26 0.44 -8.67
N GLU A 111 18.01 -0.75 -9.21
CA GLU A 111 16.72 -1.11 -9.82
C GLU A 111 15.77 -1.64 -8.75
N LEU A 112 14.49 -1.25 -8.82
CA LEU A 112 13.45 -1.67 -7.89
C LEU A 112 13.24 -3.19 -7.97
N THR A 113 13.35 -3.89 -6.84
CA THR A 113 13.12 -5.35 -6.75
C THR A 113 11.86 -5.70 -5.98
N ASP A 114 11.49 -4.88 -5.00
CA ASP A 114 10.35 -5.15 -4.13
C ASP A 114 9.64 -3.84 -3.81
N LYS A 115 8.31 -3.90 -3.76
CA LYS A 115 7.46 -2.79 -3.35
C LYS A 115 6.33 -3.29 -2.46
N ILE A 116 6.21 -2.73 -1.26
CA ILE A 116 5.13 -3.03 -0.32
C ILE A 116 4.34 -1.75 -0.10
N THR A 117 3.06 -1.79 -0.42
CA THR A 117 2.11 -0.72 -0.09
C THR A 117 1.26 -1.18 1.09
N THR A 118 1.38 -0.52 2.24
CA THR A 118 0.47 -0.66 3.37
C THR A 118 -0.56 0.47 3.30
N ARG A 119 -1.83 0.10 3.11
CA ARG A 119 -2.94 1.06 3.03
C ARG A 119 -3.34 1.53 4.43
N THR A 120 -4.10 2.62 4.50
CA THR A 120 -4.59 3.21 5.77
C THR A 120 -5.46 2.27 6.59
N ASN A 121 -6.17 1.34 5.93
CA ASN A 121 -6.96 0.29 6.56
C ASN A 121 -6.12 -0.92 7.05
N GLY A 122 -4.79 -0.88 6.88
CA GLY A 122 -3.86 -1.94 7.29
C GLY A 122 -3.65 -3.06 6.27
N THR A 123 -4.44 -3.13 5.19
CA THR A 123 -4.20 -4.10 4.11
C THR A 123 -2.89 -3.83 3.39
N LYS A 124 -2.30 -4.87 2.82
CA LYS A 124 -1.01 -4.79 2.13
C LYS A 124 -1.09 -5.31 0.71
N LEU A 125 -0.37 -4.64 -0.19
CA LEU A 125 -0.08 -5.11 -1.52
C LEU A 125 1.44 -5.23 -1.67
N GLU A 126 1.92 -6.45 -1.84
CA GLU A 126 3.33 -6.80 -1.86
C GLU A 126 3.68 -7.27 -3.28
N LEU A 127 4.59 -6.54 -3.93
CA LEU A 127 5.23 -6.90 -5.19
C LEU A 127 6.65 -7.36 -4.87
N ALA A 128 6.99 -8.58 -5.24
CA ALA A 128 8.30 -9.17 -5.01
C ALA A 128 8.92 -9.65 -6.33
N GLU A 129 10.26 -9.65 -6.37
CA GLU A 129 11.04 -10.08 -7.54
C GLU A 129 10.66 -9.31 -8.81
N ILE A 130 10.53 -7.98 -8.70
CA ILE A 130 10.21 -7.10 -9.82
C ILE A 130 11.32 -7.21 -10.87
N THR A 131 10.95 -7.62 -12.10
CA THR A 131 11.88 -7.74 -13.23
C THR A 131 12.01 -6.43 -13.99
N GLN A 132 13.03 -6.33 -14.85
CA GLN A 132 13.20 -5.19 -15.76
C GLN A 132 12.03 -5.04 -16.75
N GLU A 133 11.30 -6.12 -17.07
CA GLU A 133 10.08 -6.04 -17.88
C GLU A 133 8.84 -5.60 -17.07
N GLY A 134 9.01 -5.27 -15.78
CA GLY A 134 7.93 -4.87 -14.90
C GLY A 134 7.01 -6.02 -14.46
N LYS A 135 7.50 -7.27 -14.51
CA LYS A 135 6.77 -8.43 -13.97
C LYS A 135 7.10 -8.63 -12.51
N ALA A 136 6.16 -9.14 -11.72
CA ALA A 136 6.40 -9.45 -10.31
C ALA A 136 5.49 -10.57 -9.79
N LYS A 137 5.91 -11.22 -8.71
CA LYS A 137 4.99 -11.99 -7.85
C LYS A 137 4.19 -11.02 -7.00
N VAL A 138 2.92 -11.29 -6.81
CA VAL A 138 2.01 -10.41 -6.06
C VAL A 138 1.33 -11.15 -4.94
N LYS A 139 1.29 -10.51 -3.78
CA LYS A 139 0.49 -10.93 -2.63
C LYS A 139 -0.33 -9.74 -2.15
N GLU A 140 -1.64 -9.92 -2.01
CA GLU A 140 -2.51 -8.95 -1.38
C GLU A 140 -3.04 -9.52 -0.06
N THR A 141 -2.56 -8.97 1.04
CA THR A 141 -3.01 -9.31 2.39
C THR A 141 -4.21 -8.42 2.74
N LEU A 142 -5.39 -9.02 2.75
CA LEU A 142 -6.65 -8.42 3.16
C LEU A 142 -6.84 -8.55 4.69
N LYS A 143 -7.99 -8.12 5.22
CA LYS A 143 -8.25 -8.15 6.69
C LYS A 143 -8.14 -9.55 7.28
N HIS A 144 -8.65 -10.56 6.57
CA HIS A 144 -8.75 -11.93 7.07
C HIS A 144 -7.98 -12.97 6.24
N LEU A 145 -7.76 -12.69 4.96
CA LEU A 145 -7.19 -13.64 4.02
C LEU A 145 -6.14 -13.00 3.13
N THR A 146 -5.37 -13.82 2.45
CA THR A 146 -4.37 -13.40 1.48
C THR A 146 -4.74 -13.92 0.10
N LEU A 147 -4.62 -13.07 -0.91
CA LEU A 147 -4.72 -13.44 -2.32
C LEU A 147 -3.34 -13.40 -2.94
N GLU A 148 -3.05 -14.34 -3.84
CA GLU A 148 -1.76 -14.43 -4.54
C GLU A 148 -1.96 -14.35 -6.05
N GLY A 149 -0.91 -13.90 -6.75
CA GLY A 149 -0.99 -13.67 -8.17
C GLY A 149 0.28 -13.09 -8.77
N THR A 150 0.12 -12.40 -9.90
CA THR A 150 1.23 -11.83 -10.66
C THR A 150 0.92 -10.43 -11.16
N LEU A 151 1.98 -9.66 -11.40
CA LEU A 151 1.96 -8.42 -12.14
C LEU A 151 2.56 -8.71 -13.51
N ALA A 152 1.83 -8.38 -14.57
CA ALA A 152 2.31 -8.39 -15.95
C ALA A 152 1.50 -7.36 -16.75
N ASP A 153 2.10 -6.77 -17.79
CA ASP A 153 1.42 -5.80 -18.65
C ASP A 153 0.76 -4.65 -17.86
N LYS A 154 1.43 -4.20 -16.79
CA LYS A 154 0.96 -3.17 -15.83
C LYS A 154 -0.35 -3.48 -15.11
N LYS A 155 -0.78 -4.74 -15.11
CA LYS A 155 -1.99 -5.19 -14.41
C LYS A 155 -1.64 -6.28 -13.40
N ILE A 156 -2.14 -6.12 -12.19
CA ILE A 156 -2.08 -7.16 -11.16
C ILE A 156 -3.26 -8.10 -11.39
N LYS A 157 -2.99 -9.40 -11.35
CA LYS A 157 -3.99 -10.46 -11.44
C LYS A 157 -3.81 -11.41 -10.27
N LEU A 158 -4.81 -11.46 -9.39
CA LEU A 158 -4.88 -12.35 -8.22
C LEU A 158 -5.92 -13.44 -8.51
N GLU A 159 -5.59 -14.70 -8.25
CA GLU A 159 -6.46 -15.84 -8.60
C GLU A 159 -6.79 -16.71 -7.37
N VAL A 160 -8.05 -17.14 -7.27
CA VAL A 160 -8.49 -18.21 -6.36
C VAL A 160 -9.15 -19.29 -7.21
N LYS A 161 -8.74 -20.54 -7.00
CA LYS A 161 -9.22 -21.70 -7.77
C LYS A 161 -9.95 -22.68 -6.87
N GLU A 162 -11.13 -23.09 -7.30
CA GLU A 162 -11.94 -24.15 -6.69
C GLU A 162 -12.55 -25.02 -7.79
N GLY A 163 -12.08 -26.27 -7.90
CA GLY A 163 -12.44 -27.17 -8.99
C GLY A 163 -12.19 -26.57 -10.38
N SER A 164 -13.25 -26.45 -11.20
CA SER A 164 -13.21 -25.86 -12.54
C SER A 164 -13.35 -24.33 -12.54
N VAL A 165 -13.58 -23.72 -11.38
CA VAL A 165 -13.84 -22.28 -11.21
C VAL A 165 -12.55 -21.56 -10.87
N THR A 166 -12.30 -20.44 -11.54
CA THR A 166 -11.26 -19.47 -11.20
C THR A 166 -11.90 -18.12 -10.97
N LEU A 167 -11.83 -17.62 -9.73
CA LEU A 167 -12.09 -16.22 -9.39
C LEU A 167 -10.82 -15.41 -9.68
N THR A 168 -10.95 -14.32 -10.42
CA THR A 168 -9.86 -13.41 -10.74
C THR A 168 -10.19 -12.02 -10.23
N LYS A 169 -9.33 -11.47 -9.37
CA LYS A 169 -9.33 -10.04 -9.02
C LYS A 169 -8.20 -9.36 -9.78
N GLU A 170 -8.54 -8.36 -10.57
CA GLU A 170 -7.59 -7.53 -11.31
C GLU A 170 -7.49 -6.14 -10.69
N ILE A 171 -6.27 -5.59 -10.68
CA ILE A 171 -6.01 -4.20 -10.29
C ILE A 171 -5.18 -3.57 -11.41
N ASP A 172 -5.69 -2.51 -12.03
CA ASP A 172 -4.97 -1.78 -13.08
C ASP A 172 -3.94 -0.77 -12.52
N GLU A 173 -3.22 -0.10 -13.41
CA GLU A 173 -2.19 0.88 -13.05
C GLU A 173 -2.73 2.09 -12.26
N ASN A 174 -4.04 2.36 -12.34
CA ASN A 174 -4.73 3.43 -11.61
C ASN A 174 -5.34 2.93 -10.29
N GLY A 175 -5.17 1.65 -9.95
CA GLY A 175 -5.77 1.04 -8.78
C GLY A 175 -7.24 0.64 -8.95
N LYS A 176 -7.80 0.70 -10.17
CA LYS A 176 -9.17 0.26 -10.43
C LYS A 176 -9.26 -1.25 -10.28
N VAL A 177 -10.21 -1.70 -9.47
CA VAL A 177 -10.49 -3.11 -9.24
C VAL A 177 -11.55 -3.62 -10.21
N THR A 178 -11.33 -4.81 -10.76
CA THR A 178 -12.34 -5.58 -11.48
C THR A 178 -12.26 -7.02 -11.02
N VAL A 179 -13.41 -7.66 -10.78
CA VAL A 179 -13.45 -9.06 -10.37
C VAL A 179 -14.27 -9.86 -11.37
N SER A 180 -13.80 -11.04 -11.74
CA SER A 180 -14.49 -11.94 -12.66
C SER A 180 -14.40 -13.38 -12.18
N VAL A 181 -15.31 -14.22 -12.68
CA VAL A 181 -15.25 -15.67 -12.47
C VAL A 181 -15.29 -16.36 -13.83
N ASN A 182 -14.42 -17.34 -14.02
CA ASN A 182 -14.41 -18.21 -15.17
C ASN A 182 -14.52 -19.66 -14.72
N ASP A 183 -15.53 -20.37 -15.23
CA ASP A 183 -15.74 -21.79 -14.98
C ASP A 183 -15.55 -22.58 -16.28
N THR A 184 -14.59 -23.51 -16.30
CA THR A 184 -14.30 -24.35 -17.47
C THR A 184 -15.29 -25.50 -17.64
N SER A 185 -16.21 -25.70 -16.70
CA SER A 185 -17.28 -26.70 -16.81
C SER A 185 -18.19 -26.43 -18.01
N SER A 186 -18.65 -27.51 -18.64
CA SER A 186 -19.70 -27.52 -19.67
C SER A 186 -21.09 -27.85 -19.09
N ALA A 187 -21.20 -28.06 -17.78
CA ALA A 187 -22.46 -28.38 -17.13
C ALA A 187 -23.42 -27.19 -17.09
N THR A 188 -24.72 -27.44 -16.96
CA THR A 188 -25.74 -26.38 -16.73
C THR A 188 -25.51 -25.64 -15.41
N SER A 189 -24.81 -26.26 -14.47
CA SER A 189 -24.38 -25.66 -13.20
C SER A 189 -23.11 -24.79 -13.33
N LYS A 190 -22.60 -24.54 -14.55
CA LYS A 190 -21.47 -23.65 -14.80
C LYS A 190 -21.69 -22.29 -14.14
N LYS A 191 -20.64 -21.77 -13.50
CA LYS A 191 -20.68 -20.48 -12.82
C LYS A 191 -20.26 -19.38 -13.79
N THR A 192 -21.05 -18.32 -13.83
CA THR A 192 -20.74 -17.06 -14.51
C THR A 192 -20.85 -15.92 -13.53
N GLY A 193 -20.28 -14.76 -13.85
CA GLY A 193 -20.35 -13.60 -12.97
C GLY A 193 -20.48 -12.29 -13.73
N ALA A 194 -21.14 -11.34 -13.10
CA ALA A 194 -21.25 -9.96 -13.57
C ALA A 194 -20.68 -9.02 -12.49
N TRP A 195 -19.72 -8.18 -12.89
CA TRP A 195 -19.12 -7.18 -12.02
C TRP A 195 -19.86 -5.86 -12.13
N ASP A 196 -20.25 -5.30 -10.99
CA ASP A 196 -20.75 -3.93 -10.87
C ASP A 196 -19.70 -3.07 -10.17
N GLU A 197 -19.08 -2.17 -10.93
CA GLU A 197 -18.04 -1.27 -10.43
C GLU A 197 -18.57 -0.22 -9.45
N ASN A 198 -19.86 0.13 -9.52
CA ASN A 198 -20.45 1.15 -8.65
C ASN A 198 -20.60 0.66 -7.21
N THR A 199 -20.83 -0.65 -7.08
CA THR A 199 -21.05 -1.33 -5.79
C THR A 199 -19.90 -2.24 -5.40
N SER A 200 -18.86 -2.36 -6.25
CA SER A 200 -17.75 -3.30 -6.09
C SER A 200 -18.23 -4.73 -5.80
N THR A 201 -19.26 -5.15 -6.53
CA THR A 201 -19.96 -6.42 -6.32
C THR A 201 -19.81 -7.35 -7.53
N LEU A 202 -19.42 -8.59 -7.28
CA LEU A 202 -19.51 -9.69 -8.25
C LEU A 202 -20.76 -10.53 -7.94
N THR A 203 -21.75 -10.48 -8.83
CA THR A 203 -22.91 -11.37 -8.75
C THR A 203 -22.62 -12.67 -9.50
N ILE A 204 -22.60 -13.79 -8.79
CA ILE A 204 -22.42 -15.13 -9.33
C ILE A 204 -23.78 -15.69 -9.76
N THR A 205 -23.82 -16.29 -10.95
CA THR A 205 -24.99 -16.93 -11.54
C THR A 205 -24.67 -18.40 -11.87
N SER A 206 -25.65 -19.28 -11.65
CA SER A 206 -25.60 -20.68 -12.07
C SER A 206 -27.00 -21.12 -12.50
N ASN A 207 -27.10 -21.91 -13.57
CA ASN A 207 -28.38 -22.34 -14.14
C ASN A 207 -29.38 -21.18 -14.35
N SER A 208 -28.87 -20.06 -14.89
CA SER A 208 -29.62 -18.82 -15.14
C SER A 208 -30.25 -18.15 -13.92
N LYS A 209 -29.78 -18.46 -12.71
CA LYS A 209 -30.22 -17.81 -11.47
C LYS A 209 -29.04 -17.22 -10.72
N LYS A 210 -29.21 -16.01 -10.18
CA LYS A 210 -28.24 -15.44 -9.24
C LYS A 210 -28.19 -16.34 -8.02
N THR A 211 -26.98 -16.61 -7.54
CA THR A 211 -26.77 -17.49 -6.38
C THR A 211 -26.16 -16.72 -5.23
N LYS A 212 -25.14 -15.90 -5.49
CA LYS A 212 -24.42 -15.15 -4.46
C LYS A 212 -23.92 -13.82 -4.99
N ASP A 213 -23.85 -12.84 -4.11
CA ASP A 213 -23.05 -11.64 -4.30
C ASP A 213 -21.77 -11.74 -3.45
N LEU A 214 -20.64 -11.39 -4.06
CA LEU A 214 -19.37 -11.14 -3.39
C LEU A 214 -19.07 -9.64 -3.46
N VAL A 215 -19.00 -8.96 -2.32
CA VAL A 215 -18.73 -7.51 -2.26
C VAL A 215 -17.32 -7.29 -1.73
N PHE A 216 -16.50 -6.56 -2.50
CA PHE A 216 -15.12 -6.23 -2.16
C PHE A 216 -15.08 -4.83 -1.54
N LEU A 217 -14.99 -4.75 -0.21
CA LEU A 217 -15.16 -3.50 0.53
C LEU A 217 -13.84 -2.74 0.69
N ALA A 218 -13.94 -1.41 0.79
CA ALA A 218 -12.81 -0.51 0.94
C ALA A 218 -12.04 -0.70 2.27
N ASP A 219 -12.65 -1.32 3.28
CA ASP A 219 -11.99 -1.66 4.54
C ASP A 219 -11.09 -2.91 4.43
N GLY A 220 -11.05 -3.55 3.26
CA GLY A 220 -10.26 -4.74 3.01
C GLY A 220 -10.96 -6.05 3.34
N THR A 221 -12.27 -6.04 3.57
CA THR A 221 -13.07 -7.27 3.68
C THR A 221 -13.69 -7.69 2.36
N ILE A 222 -14.01 -8.97 2.26
CA ILE A 222 -14.92 -9.52 1.26
C ILE A 222 -16.16 -9.99 2.02
N THR A 223 -17.35 -9.62 1.56
CA THR A 223 -18.60 -10.17 2.11
C THR A 223 -19.29 -11.04 1.09
N LEU A 224 -20.04 -12.02 1.58
CA LEU A 224 -20.82 -12.96 0.79
C LEU A 224 -22.27 -12.89 1.25
N GLN A 225 -23.20 -12.80 0.30
CA GLN A 225 -24.63 -12.93 0.58
C GLN A 225 -25.31 -13.81 -0.47
N SER A 226 -26.23 -14.65 -0.04
CA SER A 226 -26.93 -15.57 -0.94
C SER A 226 -28.23 -14.96 -1.46
N TYR A 227 -28.62 -15.35 -2.68
CA TYR A 227 -29.96 -15.13 -3.21
C TYR A 227 -30.90 -16.26 -2.79
N ASN A 228 -32.19 -15.97 -2.80
CA ASN A 228 -33.25 -16.97 -2.68
C ASN A 228 -33.20 -18.00 -3.82
N SER A 229 -34.00 -19.05 -3.71
CA SER A 229 -34.09 -20.11 -4.74
C SER A 229 -34.57 -19.63 -6.12
N ASN A 230 -35.19 -18.44 -6.18
CA ASN A 230 -35.63 -17.82 -7.43
C ASN A 230 -34.50 -17.03 -8.11
N GLY A 231 -33.47 -16.63 -7.36
CA GLY A 231 -32.35 -15.83 -7.85
C GLY A 231 -32.69 -14.36 -8.08
N ASP A 232 -33.75 -13.84 -7.45
CA ASP A 232 -34.25 -12.48 -7.68
C ASP A 232 -34.13 -11.56 -6.45
N LYS A 233 -33.96 -12.11 -5.25
CA LYS A 233 -33.78 -11.35 -4.01
C LYS A 233 -32.66 -11.95 -3.16
N LEU A 234 -31.88 -11.08 -2.54
CA LEU A 234 -30.94 -11.45 -1.48
C LEU A 234 -31.71 -11.95 -0.25
N GLU A 235 -31.17 -12.95 0.42
CA GLU A 235 -31.70 -13.51 1.67
C GLU A 235 -30.66 -13.41 2.79
N GLY A 236 -31.14 -13.42 4.03
CA GLY A 236 -30.29 -13.33 5.21
C GLY A 236 -29.55 -11.99 5.31
N GLN A 237 -28.39 -12.04 5.95
CA GLN A 237 -27.45 -10.91 6.06
C GLN A 237 -26.16 -11.28 5.32
N ALA A 238 -25.45 -10.27 4.82
CA ALA A 238 -24.12 -10.49 4.27
C ALA A 238 -23.15 -10.91 5.38
N GLU A 239 -22.32 -11.90 5.11
CA GLU A 239 -21.33 -12.43 6.04
C GLU A 239 -19.92 -12.11 5.55
N GLU A 240 -19.02 -11.73 6.46
CA GLU A 240 -17.60 -11.55 6.13
C GLU A 240 -16.96 -12.90 5.81
N VAL A 241 -16.23 -12.96 4.69
CA VAL A 241 -15.38 -14.08 4.32
C VAL A 241 -14.10 -14.01 5.17
N LYS A 242 -13.89 -15.00 6.04
CA LYS A 242 -12.80 -14.97 7.04
C LYS A 242 -11.61 -15.83 6.67
N THR A 243 -11.77 -16.77 5.76
CA THR A 243 -10.68 -17.64 5.33
C THR A 243 -10.66 -17.77 3.82
N LEU A 244 -9.54 -18.23 3.28
CA LEU A 244 -9.45 -18.56 1.85
C LEU A 244 -10.36 -19.74 1.50
N ASP A 245 -10.63 -20.64 2.45
CA ASP A 245 -11.53 -21.78 2.23
C ASP A 245 -13.00 -21.38 2.25
N ASP A 246 -13.40 -20.36 3.01
CA ASP A 246 -14.76 -19.79 2.92
C ASP A 246 -15.00 -19.09 1.56
N LEU A 247 -13.93 -18.63 0.91
CA LEU A 247 -13.99 -18.01 -0.41
C LEU A 247 -14.08 -19.03 -1.56
N LYS A 248 -13.54 -20.23 -1.37
CA LYS A 248 -13.58 -21.32 -2.34
C LYS A 248 -14.98 -21.94 -2.38
#